data_AF-A0A9E6AN06-F1
#
_entry.id   AF-A0A9E6AN06-F1
#
_cell.length_a   1.000
_cell.length_b   1.000
_cell.length_c   1.000
_cell.angle_alpha   90.00
_cell.angle_beta   90.00
_cell.angle_gamma   90.00
#
_symmetry.space_group_name_H-M   'P 1'
#
loop_
_entity.id
_entity.type
_entity.pdbx_description
1 polymer ?
#
loop_
_entity_poly.entity_id
_entity_poly.type
_entity_poly.pdbx_seq_one_letter_code
_entity_poly.pdbx_strand_id
1 'polypeptide(L)'
;MPATARAQWLACIGCWLAFIAAPSAHAAHIRARDTSGKRVDLRQSHASLSRVLPQSLSQSVFRDADALSWLVAGPAGTLAVSLTLVTEGPGGARVDARSHVALHETTCPADLADSWICRETGPIRLSTDSVDAAHPRVTTTSLIAKVGGVLRVLDGRTELATIRVGGPRHSAVGAMRGYRTRIQAWILRSSTAGPPAIGSGDRGARLVMEAQIRSANAIWGQCGVRFEGAGDRPIRIIEPPPAFLLAIGCGVGFPASGGVIGFRIGHSTFRVATHSGESPLQVAESVAALLRRRGYRATVSPNPRARYGALRGVDVLVHTVEGAPVALVPDLDGKLTTDASLGVCLGEVDLLDGLQHFSDLDAAGGTVEERTLLKSLTPAAPGVVNIVVVPYFEKSGRIGESFVEPPGAAIRNTVIVDRAGVRAGSRSFVLAHELGHVLLEMPGHPDDFGVDRPQLLMDSDSADGTIFGPRRLPVSACERMLSQSGPRSSRALLRVEFSQRTPK
;
A
#
# COMPACT_ATOMS: atom_id res chain seq x y z
N MET A 1 22.38 -87.03 2.42
CA MET A 1 22.83 -85.77 1.80
C MET A 1 22.35 -85.78 0.34
N PRO A 2 21.82 -84.66 -0.15
CA PRO A 2 20.50 -84.53 -0.83
C PRO A 2 20.53 -84.96 -2.32
N ALA A 3 19.49 -85.60 -2.87
CA ALA A 3 18.07 -85.23 -3.12
C ALA A 3 17.92 -84.32 -4.37
N THR A 4 17.83 -84.91 -5.56
CA THR A 4 16.60 -85.26 -6.31
C THR A 4 15.71 -84.07 -6.72
N ALA A 5 15.66 -83.90 -8.04
CA ALA A 5 14.72 -83.12 -8.81
C ALA A 5 13.26 -83.34 -8.38
N ARG A 6 12.52 -82.23 -8.26
CA ARG A 6 11.05 -82.22 -8.17
C ARG A 6 10.49 -81.23 -9.18
N ALA A 7 9.69 -81.80 -10.07
CA ALA A 7 8.72 -81.12 -10.91
C ALA A 7 7.54 -80.57 -10.08
N GLN A 8 6.67 -79.82 -10.77
CA GLN A 8 5.30 -79.39 -10.43
C GLN A 8 5.13 -78.06 -9.72
N TRP A 9 4.74 -77.03 -10.50
CA TRP A 9 3.72 -76.00 -10.25
C TRP A 9 3.48 -75.32 -11.62
N LEU A 10 2.75 -75.90 -12.58
CA LEU A 10 1.29 -75.81 -12.76
C LEU A 10 0.68 -74.43 -12.46
N ALA A 11 0.29 -73.76 -13.55
CA ALA A 11 -1.01 -73.11 -13.76
C ALA A 11 -1.53 -72.18 -12.67
N CYS A 12 -1.31 -70.87 -12.87
CA CYS A 12 -2.25 -69.78 -12.62
C CYS A 12 -1.45 -68.46 -12.70
N ILE A 13 -1.52 -67.75 -13.83
CA ILE A 13 -1.47 -66.27 -13.98
C ILE A 13 -1.60 -66.06 -15.50
N GLY A 14 -2.78 -66.39 -16.00
CA GLY A 14 -3.13 -66.28 -17.40
C GLY A 14 -4.56 -65.81 -17.52
N CYS A 15 -4.97 -64.81 -16.73
CA CYS A 15 -6.24 -64.10 -16.90
C CYS A 15 -6.37 -62.88 -15.94
N TRP A 16 -5.39 -61.99 -15.88
CA TRP A 16 -5.54 -60.65 -15.27
C TRP A 16 -4.76 -59.61 -16.07
N LEU A 17 -4.87 -59.64 -17.41
CA LEU A 17 -4.81 -58.41 -18.19
C LEU A 17 -6.20 -57.78 -18.13
N ALA A 18 -6.59 -57.37 -16.92
CA ALA A 18 -7.63 -56.39 -16.76
C ALA A 18 -7.16 -55.14 -17.52
N PHE A 19 -7.98 -54.70 -18.46
CA PHE A 19 -7.98 -53.38 -19.07
C PHE A 19 -7.32 -52.35 -18.14
N ILE A 20 -6.02 -52.10 -18.32
CA ILE A 20 -5.48 -50.79 -18.02
C ILE A 20 -6.08 -49.95 -19.14
N ALA A 21 -7.29 -49.42 -18.88
CA ALA A 21 -7.80 -48.29 -19.63
C ALA A 21 -6.66 -47.28 -19.59
N ALA A 22 -6.00 -47.11 -20.74
CA ALA A 22 -5.11 -45.99 -20.94
C ALA A 22 -5.87 -44.76 -20.43
N PRO A 23 -5.30 -43.91 -19.56
CA PRO A 23 -5.97 -42.68 -19.18
C PRO A 23 -6.27 -41.95 -20.49
N SER A 24 -7.55 -41.94 -20.87
CA SER A 24 -8.02 -41.31 -22.08
C SER A 24 -7.50 -39.90 -22.05
N ALA A 25 -6.55 -39.57 -22.93
CA ALA A 25 -5.99 -38.24 -23.03
C ALA A 25 -7.16 -37.27 -23.11
N HIS A 26 -7.36 -36.48 -22.05
CA HIS A 26 -8.42 -35.50 -21.95
C HIS A 26 -8.13 -34.41 -22.97
N ALA A 27 -8.60 -34.60 -24.21
CA ALA A 27 -8.59 -33.60 -25.26
C ALA A 27 -9.66 -32.53 -24.97
N ALA A 28 -9.64 -32.00 -23.75
CA ALA A 28 -10.51 -30.93 -23.32
C ALA A 28 -9.85 -29.60 -23.71
N HIS A 29 -10.45 -28.89 -24.66
CA HIS A 29 -10.06 -27.53 -24.98
C HIS A 29 -10.65 -26.59 -23.94
N ILE A 30 -9.81 -25.82 -23.24
CA ILE A 30 -10.26 -24.83 -22.26
C ILE A 30 -10.09 -23.39 -22.76
N ARG A 31 -11.05 -22.52 -22.44
CA ARG A 31 -11.02 -21.08 -22.75
C ARG A 31 -11.51 -20.28 -21.54
N ALA A 32 -10.80 -19.21 -21.21
CA ALA A 32 -11.33 -18.17 -20.33
C ALA A 32 -12.18 -17.19 -21.15
N ARG A 33 -13.29 -16.74 -20.58
CA ARG A 33 -14.16 -15.70 -21.13
C ARG A 33 -14.44 -14.63 -20.08
N ASP A 34 -14.50 -13.37 -20.50
CA ASP A 34 -14.97 -12.29 -19.64
C ASP A 34 -16.50 -12.28 -19.55
N THR A 35 -17.06 -11.37 -18.75
CA THR A 35 -18.51 -11.27 -18.56
C THR A 35 -19.29 -10.73 -19.76
N SER A 36 -18.60 -10.25 -20.81
CA SER A 36 -19.18 -9.96 -22.13
C SER A 36 -19.18 -11.19 -23.05
N GLY A 37 -18.60 -12.30 -22.60
CA GLY A 37 -18.45 -13.53 -23.38
C GLY A 37 -17.26 -13.51 -24.34
N LYS A 38 -16.40 -12.48 -24.29
CA LYS A 38 -15.21 -12.39 -25.14
C LYS A 38 -14.10 -13.29 -24.58
N ARG A 39 -13.38 -13.96 -25.49
CA ARG A 39 -12.24 -14.80 -25.15
C ARG A 39 -11.12 -13.97 -24.50
N VAL A 40 -10.59 -14.48 -23.39
CA VAL A 40 -9.40 -13.95 -22.72
C VAL A 40 -8.19 -14.80 -23.12
N ASP A 41 -7.19 -14.16 -23.72
CA ASP A 41 -5.92 -14.80 -24.07
C ASP A 41 -5.10 -15.07 -22.80
N LEU A 42 -4.92 -16.34 -22.44
CA LEU A 42 -4.23 -16.76 -21.23
C LEU A 42 -2.73 -16.38 -21.21
N ARG A 43 -2.12 -16.15 -22.38
CA ARG A 43 -0.70 -15.78 -22.52
C ARG A 43 -0.50 -14.27 -22.56
N GLN A 44 -1.42 -13.54 -23.19
CA GLN A 44 -1.30 -12.09 -23.39
C GLN A 44 -2.08 -11.25 -22.37
N SER A 45 -3.01 -11.87 -21.65
CA SER A 45 -3.87 -11.22 -20.66
C SER A 45 -3.64 -11.76 -19.24
N HIS A 46 -4.53 -11.39 -18.32
CA HIS A 46 -4.49 -11.78 -16.92
C HIS A 46 -5.89 -11.77 -16.30
N ALA A 47 -6.09 -12.50 -15.21
CA ALA A 47 -7.27 -12.38 -14.38
C ALA A 47 -7.17 -11.10 -13.54
N SER A 48 -8.20 -10.26 -13.61
CA SER A 48 -8.31 -9.04 -12.82
C SER A 48 -8.93 -9.34 -11.47
N LEU A 49 -8.45 -8.64 -10.45
CA LEU A 49 -9.05 -8.66 -9.12
C LEU A 49 -10.35 -7.85 -9.13
N SER A 50 -11.39 -8.40 -8.51
CA SER A 50 -12.73 -7.82 -8.43
C SER A 50 -12.73 -6.56 -7.58
N ARG A 51 -13.51 -5.56 -8.03
CA ARG A 51 -13.60 -4.21 -7.46
C ARG A 51 -15.02 -3.80 -7.07
N VAL A 52 -15.98 -4.68 -7.32
CA VAL A 52 -17.39 -4.41 -7.08
C VAL A 52 -17.95 -5.46 -6.14
N LEU A 53 -19.05 -5.13 -5.48
CA LEU A 53 -19.82 -6.12 -4.74
C LEU A 53 -20.31 -7.23 -5.69
N PRO A 54 -20.51 -8.45 -5.19
CA PRO A 54 -21.29 -9.46 -5.88
C PRO A 54 -22.57 -8.88 -6.49
N GLN A 55 -22.90 -9.26 -7.72
CA GLN A 55 -24.15 -8.82 -8.35
C GLN A 55 -25.38 -9.20 -7.51
N SER A 56 -25.34 -10.33 -6.80
CA SER A 56 -26.41 -10.77 -5.90
C SER A 56 -26.57 -9.91 -4.63
N LEU A 57 -25.64 -8.99 -4.36
CA LEU A 57 -25.63 -8.06 -3.24
C LEU A 57 -25.67 -6.59 -3.68
N SER A 58 -25.39 -6.33 -4.95
CA SER A 58 -25.43 -4.99 -5.52
C SER A 58 -26.84 -4.66 -6.00
N GLN A 59 -27.36 -3.50 -5.61
CA GLN A 59 -28.54 -2.91 -6.27
C GLN A 59 -28.20 -2.32 -7.65
N SER A 60 -26.91 -2.30 -8.03
CA SER A 60 -26.47 -1.74 -9.30
C SER A 60 -26.63 -2.74 -10.44
N VAL A 61 -26.97 -2.24 -11.63
CA VAL A 61 -27.04 -3.02 -12.87
C VAL A 61 -25.64 -3.42 -13.39
N PHE A 62 -24.58 -2.92 -12.75
CA PHE A 62 -23.21 -3.15 -13.20
C PHE A 62 -22.76 -4.57 -12.85
N ARG A 63 -22.46 -5.35 -13.89
CA ARG A 63 -21.83 -6.67 -13.76
C ARG A 63 -20.36 -6.51 -13.36
N ASP A 64 -19.86 -7.47 -12.59
CA ASP A 64 -18.44 -7.58 -12.30
C ASP A 64 -17.66 -7.84 -13.59
N ALA A 65 -17.10 -6.79 -14.20
CA ALA A 65 -16.36 -6.86 -15.46
C ALA A 65 -15.03 -7.65 -15.33
N ASP A 66 -14.57 -7.88 -14.09
CA ASP A 66 -13.28 -8.52 -13.81
C ASP A 66 -13.42 -10.05 -13.73
N ALA A 67 -14.61 -10.56 -13.43
CA ALA A 67 -14.91 -11.99 -13.32
C ALA A 67 -14.65 -12.75 -14.65
N LEU A 68 -14.30 -14.03 -14.51
CA LEU A 68 -14.01 -14.93 -15.63
C LEU A 68 -14.89 -16.18 -15.57
N SER A 69 -15.40 -16.62 -16.73
CA SER A 69 -15.99 -17.94 -16.89
C SER A 69 -15.01 -18.88 -17.62
N TRP A 70 -15.04 -20.16 -17.27
CA TRP A 70 -14.19 -21.18 -17.87
C TRP A 70 -15.03 -22.12 -18.72
N LEU A 71 -14.85 -22.01 -20.03
CA LEU A 71 -15.46 -22.87 -21.02
C LEU A 71 -14.54 -24.08 -21.26
N VAL A 72 -15.08 -25.28 -21.08
CA VAL A 72 -14.42 -26.55 -21.37
C VAL A 72 -15.20 -27.23 -22.50
N ALA A 73 -14.50 -27.62 -23.55
CA ALA A 73 -15.08 -28.24 -24.72
C ALA A 73 -14.37 -29.55 -25.07
N GLY A 74 -15.13 -30.53 -25.54
CA GLY A 74 -14.58 -31.83 -25.91
C GLY A 74 -15.66 -32.82 -26.34
N PRO A 75 -15.28 -34.06 -26.69
CA PRO A 75 -16.22 -35.09 -27.10
C PRO A 75 -17.30 -35.38 -26.05
N ALA A 76 -18.45 -35.88 -26.52
CA ALA A 76 -19.52 -36.33 -25.63
C ALA A 76 -19.02 -37.40 -24.65
N GLY A 77 -19.41 -37.28 -23.37
CA GLY A 77 -19.05 -38.24 -22.33
C GLY A 77 -17.62 -38.13 -21.78
N THR A 78 -16.77 -37.24 -22.31
CA THR A 78 -15.38 -37.07 -21.82
C THR A 78 -15.19 -35.84 -20.95
N LEU A 79 -16.19 -34.96 -20.85
CA LEU A 79 -16.09 -33.71 -20.09
C LEU A 79 -16.38 -33.91 -18.61
N ALA A 80 -15.52 -33.32 -17.78
CA ALA A 80 -15.77 -33.17 -16.36
C ALA A 80 -17.12 -32.50 -16.07
N VAL A 81 -17.70 -32.84 -14.92
CA VAL A 81 -18.90 -32.18 -14.38
C VAL A 81 -18.54 -30.99 -13.49
N SER A 82 -17.28 -30.88 -13.07
CA SER A 82 -16.80 -29.81 -12.24
C SER A 82 -15.30 -29.60 -12.38
N LEU A 83 -14.83 -28.38 -12.09
CA LEU A 83 -13.42 -28.02 -12.07
C LEU A 83 -12.92 -27.80 -10.64
N THR A 84 -11.59 -27.86 -10.49
CA THR A 84 -10.90 -27.32 -9.31
C THR A 84 -10.12 -26.08 -9.71
N LEU A 85 -10.33 -25.00 -8.96
CA LEU A 85 -9.63 -23.73 -9.14
C LEU A 85 -8.66 -23.53 -7.98
N VAL A 86 -7.42 -23.13 -8.27
CA VAL A 86 -6.39 -22.89 -7.25
C VAL A 86 -5.70 -21.57 -7.53
N THR A 87 -5.55 -20.74 -6.50
CA THR A 87 -4.79 -19.49 -6.59
C THR A 87 -3.46 -19.64 -5.85
N GLU A 88 -2.40 -19.10 -6.45
CA GLU A 88 -1.06 -19.04 -5.87
C GLU A 88 -0.60 -17.60 -5.80
N GLY A 89 0.17 -17.25 -4.76
CA GLY A 89 0.78 -15.93 -4.63
C GLY A 89 2.04 -15.79 -5.49
N PRO A 90 2.69 -14.62 -5.45
CA PRO A 90 3.91 -14.34 -6.24
C PRO A 90 5.06 -15.33 -5.98
N GLY A 91 5.14 -15.88 -4.77
CA GLY A 91 6.14 -16.87 -4.39
C GLY A 91 5.73 -18.33 -4.62
N GLY A 92 4.63 -18.59 -5.35
CA GLY A 92 4.11 -19.93 -5.62
C GLY A 92 3.35 -20.59 -4.46
N ALA A 93 3.33 -19.97 -3.27
CA ALA A 93 2.55 -20.47 -2.15
C ALA A 93 1.05 -20.41 -2.48
N ARG A 94 0.33 -21.51 -2.26
CA ARG A 94 -1.12 -21.59 -2.41
C ARG A 94 -1.80 -20.55 -1.51
N VAL A 95 -2.73 -19.79 -2.09
CA VAL A 95 -3.51 -18.76 -1.41
C VAL A 95 -4.91 -19.27 -1.10
N ASP A 96 -5.59 -19.85 -2.09
CA ASP A 96 -6.95 -20.36 -1.95
C ASP A 96 -7.22 -21.48 -2.96
N ALA A 97 -8.33 -22.20 -2.78
CA ALA A 97 -8.85 -23.10 -3.78
C ALA A 97 -10.35 -23.35 -3.64
N ARG A 98 -10.97 -23.71 -4.76
CA ARG A 98 -12.36 -24.18 -4.83
C ARG A 98 -12.40 -25.47 -5.61
N SER A 99 -12.74 -26.56 -4.95
CA SER A 99 -13.09 -27.81 -5.59
C SER A 99 -14.57 -27.80 -5.99
N HIS A 100 -14.94 -28.66 -6.93
CA HIS A 100 -16.32 -28.86 -7.37
C HIS A 100 -17.00 -27.61 -7.94
N VAL A 101 -16.26 -26.76 -8.64
CA VAL A 101 -16.84 -25.63 -9.38
C VAL A 101 -17.68 -26.18 -10.52
N ALA A 102 -19.00 -26.03 -10.42
CA ALA A 102 -19.95 -26.63 -11.35
C ALA A 102 -19.75 -26.14 -12.79
N LEU A 103 -19.86 -27.09 -13.72
CA LEU A 103 -19.88 -26.83 -15.16
C LEU A 103 -21.30 -27.05 -15.68
N HIS A 104 -21.86 -26.05 -16.34
CA HIS A 104 -23.20 -26.09 -16.94
C HIS A 104 -23.10 -26.19 -18.45
N GLU A 105 -23.97 -26.98 -19.08
CA GLU A 105 -24.00 -27.07 -20.54
C GLU A 105 -24.28 -25.72 -21.18
N THR A 106 -23.56 -25.43 -22.26
CA THR A 106 -23.64 -24.17 -23.00
C THR A 106 -23.40 -24.41 -24.47
N THR A 107 -23.70 -23.41 -25.30
CA THR A 107 -23.45 -23.47 -26.74
C THR A 107 -21.96 -23.38 -27.03
N CYS A 108 -21.45 -24.29 -27.86
CA CYS A 108 -20.07 -24.22 -28.32
C CYS A 108 -19.85 -23.01 -29.25
N PRO A 109 -18.73 -22.29 -29.10
CA PRO A 109 -18.26 -21.33 -30.10
C PRO A 109 -18.15 -21.96 -31.49
N ALA A 110 -18.49 -21.19 -32.53
CA ALA A 110 -18.51 -21.65 -33.92
C ALA A 110 -17.13 -22.08 -34.48
N ASP A 111 -16.04 -21.75 -33.78
CA ASP A 111 -14.68 -22.15 -34.13
C ASP A 111 -14.26 -23.49 -33.49
N LEU A 112 -15.18 -24.21 -32.85
CA LEU A 112 -14.99 -25.57 -32.35
C LEU A 112 -15.71 -26.58 -33.24
N ALA A 113 -15.31 -27.85 -33.17
CA ALA A 113 -15.93 -28.91 -33.96
C ALA A 113 -17.41 -29.13 -33.56
N ASP A 114 -18.29 -29.31 -34.54
CA ASP A 114 -19.73 -29.49 -34.32
C ASP A 114 -20.08 -30.72 -33.46
N SER A 115 -19.18 -31.71 -33.40
CA SER A 115 -19.32 -32.92 -32.58
C SER A 115 -18.96 -32.73 -31.11
N TRP A 116 -18.46 -31.55 -30.73
CA TRP A 116 -18.07 -31.25 -29.35
C TRP A 116 -19.25 -30.75 -28.53
N ILE A 117 -19.24 -31.14 -27.26
CA ILE A 117 -20.11 -30.56 -26.24
C ILE A 117 -19.30 -29.49 -25.51
N CYS A 118 -19.98 -28.44 -25.04
CA CYS A 118 -19.36 -27.39 -24.24
C CYS A 118 -20.05 -27.25 -22.89
N ARG A 119 -19.24 -27.06 -21.86
CA ARG A 119 -19.71 -26.68 -20.53
C ARG A 119 -18.95 -25.48 -20.01
N GLU A 120 -19.61 -24.64 -19.23
CA GLU A 120 -19.05 -23.39 -18.73
C GLU A 120 -19.34 -23.21 -17.25
N THR A 121 -18.39 -22.66 -16.51
CA THR A 121 -18.61 -22.28 -15.12
C THR A 121 -19.46 -21.02 -15.03
N GLY A 122 -20.11 -20.82 -13.89
CA GLY A 122 -20.54 -19.48 -13.49
C GLY A 122 -19.35 -18.49 -13.45
N PRO A 123 -19.62 -17.17 -13.42
CA PRO A 123 -18.57 -16.15 -13.34
C PRO A 123 -17.77 -16.30 -12.05
N ILE A 124 -16.47 -16.53 -12.20
CA ILE A 124 -15.52 -16.68 -11.10
C ILE A 124 -14.88 -15.33 -10.79
N ARG A 125 -15.05 -14.88 -9.55
CA ARG A 125 -14.48 -13.66 -8.99
C ARG A 125 -13.17 -13.97 -8.29
N LEU A 126 -12.19 -13.11 -8.49
CA LEU A 126 -10.95 -13.11 -7.72
C LEU A 126 -10.98 -11.91 -6.78
N SER A 127 -11.13 -12.14 -5.48
CA SER A 127 -11.07 -11.10 -4.47
C SER A 127 -9.69 -11.05 -3.84
N THR A 128 -9.26 -9.89 -3.37
CA THR A 128 -8.08 -9.75 -2.51
C THR A 128 -8.42 -9.81 -1.02
N ASP A 129 -9.70 -9.64 -0.68
CA ASP A 129 -10.21 -9.54 0.67
C ASP A 129 -10.97 -10.81 1.05
N SER A 130 -10.62 -11.38 2.20
CA SER A 130 -11.24 -12.58 2.73
C SER A 130 -12.69 -12.35 3.18
N VAL A 131 -13.06 -11.14 3.61
CA VAL A 131 -14.44 -10.82 3.99
C VAL A 131 -15.37 -10.90 2.79
N ASP A 132 -14.94 -10.36 1.64
CA ASP A 132 -15.68 -10.47 0.38
C ASP A 132 -15.74 -11.93 -0.12
N ALA A 133 -14.59 -12.61 -0.16
CA ALA A 133 -14.52 -13.98 -0.67
C ALA A 133 -15.31 -14.99 0.17
N ALA A 134 -15.45 -14.74 1.48
CA ALA A 134 -16.18 -15.60 2.41
C ALA A 134 -17.69 -15.30 2.46
N HIS A 135 -18.19 -14.31 1.73
CA HIS A 135 -19.60 -13.95 1.82
C HIS A 135 -20.50 -15.09 1.28
N PRO A 136 -21.53 -15.56 2.02
CA PRO A 136 -22.31 -16.77 1.69
C PRO A 136 -22.90 -16.82 0.27
N ARG A 137 -23.26 -15.66 -0.30
CA ARG A 137 -23.80 -15.55 -1.67
C ARG A 137 -22.77 -15.74 -2.80
N VAL A 138 -21.48 -15.81 -2.50
CA VAL A 138 -20.40 -15.93 -3.51
C VAL A 138 -19.30 -16.93 -3.13
N THR A 139 -19.42 -17.65 -2.03
CA THR A 139 -18.40 -18.60 -1.58
C THR A 139 -18.06 -19.66 -2.63
N THR A 140 -19.02 -20.07 -3.45
CA THR A 140 -18.85 -21.04 -4.53
C THR A 140 -18.22 -20.47 -5.80
N THR A 141 -18.22 -19.14 -5.97
CA THR A 141 -17.78 -18.44 -7.18
C THR A 141 -16.69 -17.41 -6.91
N SER A 142 -16.17 -17.31 -5.69
CA SER A 142 -15.14 -16.34 -5.29
C SER A 142 -13.94 -17.02 -4.66
N LEU A 143 -12.75 -16.64 -5.12
CA LEU A 143 -11.47 -17.08 -4.58
C LEU A 143 -10.64 -15.89 -4.11
N ILE A 144 -9.83 -16.09 -3.08
CA ILE A 144 -8.79 -15.11 -2.72
C ILE A 144 -7.63 -15.24 -3.71
N ALA A 145 -7.17 -14.13 -4.27
CA ALA A 145 -6.00 -14.08 -5.15
C ALA A 145 -5.12 -12.87 -4.84
N LYS A 146 -3.88 -12.90 -5.33
CA LYS A 146 -2.88 -11.84 -5.10
C LYS A 146 -2.26 -11.40 -6.42
N VAL A 147 -2.06 -10.09 -6.59
CA VAL A 147 -1.24 -9.52 -7.66
C VAL A 147 0.12 -10.18 -7.66
N GLY A 148 0.66 -10.51 -8.83
CA GLY A 148 1.93 -11.24 -8.92
C GLY A 148 1.76 -12.75 -9.03
N GLY A 149 0.59 -13.27 -8.61
CA GLY A 149 0.26 -14.68 -8.55
C GLY A 149 -0.35 -15.27 -9.82
N VAL A 150 -0.89 -16.47 -9.70
CA VAL A 150 -1.59 -17.19 -10.78
C VAL A 150 -2.88 -17.84 -10.29
N LEU A 151 -3.83 -18.01 -11.21
CA LEU A 151 -5.01 -18.86 -11.09
C LEU A 151 -4.80 -20.08 -11.99
N ARG A 152 -4.83 -21.26 -11.40
CA ARG A 152 -4.79 -22.56 -12.09
C ARG A 152 -6.17 -23.17 -12.13
N VAL A 153 -6.47 -23.80 -13.26
CA VAL A 153 -7.72 -24.52 -13.52
C VAL A 153 -7.39 -25.98 -13.77
N LEU A 154 -7.97 -26.84 -12.97
CA LEU A 154 -7.66 -28.26 -12.91
C LEU A 154 -8.91 -29.10 -13.17
N ASP A 155 -8.72 -30.21 -13.85
CA ASP A 155 -9.64 -31.34 -13.88
C ASP A 155 -9.00 -32.53 -13.14
N GLY A 156 -9.51 -32.84 -11.95
CA GLY A 156 -8.84 -33.71 -11.00
C GLY A 156 -7.43 -33.21 -10.65
N ARG A 157 -6.41 -33.92 -11.13
CA ARG A 157 -4.98 -33.55 -10.95
C ARG A 157 -4.35 -32.95 -12.20
N THR A 158 -5.08 -32.89 -13.30
CA THR A 158 -4.59 -32.43 -14.60
C THR A 158 -4.80 -30.93 -14.70
N GLU A 159 -3.73 -30.17 -14.95
CA GLU A 159 -3.84 -28.74 -15.23
C GLU A 159 -4.36 -28.53 -16.65
N LEU A 160 -5.49 -27.82 -16.76
CA LEU A 160 -6.08 -27.44 -18.04
C LEU A 160 -5.62 -26.05 -18.48
N ALA A 161 -5.54 -25.10 -17.54
CA ALA A 161 -5.15 -23.73 -17.81
C ALA A 161 -4.48 -23.06 -16.61
N THR A 162 -3.62 -22.09 -16.91
CA THR A 162 -3.06 -21.16 -15.93
C THR A 162 -3.12 -19.74 -16.48
N ILE A 163 -3.51 -18.78 -15.64
CA ILE A 163 -3.54 -17.35 -15.98
C ILE A 163 -2.95 -16.53 -14.84
N ARG A 164 -2.21 -15.47 -15.16
CA ARG A 164 -1.65 -14.54 -14.15
C ARG A 164 -2.74 -13.71 -13.49
N VAL A 165 -2.48 -13.21 -12.28
CA VAL A 165 -3.38 -12.31 -11.55
C VAL A 165 -2.79 -10.90 -11.50
N GLY A 166 -3.62 -9.90 -11.82
CA GLY A 166 -3.23 -8.49 -11.88
C GLY A 166 -4.38 -7.53 -11.60
N GLY A 167 -4.16 -6.26 -11.93
CA GLY A 167 -5.16 -5.19 -11.84
C GLY A 167 -6.15 -5.20 -13.01
N PRO A 168 -6.80 -4.07 -13.34
CA PRO A 168 -7.81 -4.01 -14.38
C PRO A 168 -7.28 -4.41 -15.77
N ARG A 169 -7.97 -5.32 -16.46
CA ARG A 169 -7.69 -5.69 -17.87
C ARG A 169 -8.04 -4.56 -18.83
N HIS A 170 -9.10 -3.82 -18.51
CA HIS A 170 -9.66 -2.74 -19.32
C HIS A 170 -9.61 -1.44 -18.53
N SER A 171 -8.90 -0.44 -19.08
CA SER A 171 -8.82 0.92 -18.56
C SER A 171 -8.40 1.87 -19.69
N ALA A 172 -8.61 3.17 -19.50
CA ALA A 172 -8.19 4.22 -20.43
C ALA A 172 -6.67 4.26 -20.65
N VAL A 173 -5.88 3.77 -19.67
CA VAL A 173 -4.41 3.73 -19.74
C VAL A 173 -3.87 2.35 -20.13
N GLY A 174 -4.75 1.43 -20.57
CA GLY A 174 -4.41 0.08 -20.98
C GLY A 174 -4.45 -0.96 -19.85
N ALA A 175 -3.99 -2.18 -20.14
CA ALA A 175 -4.07 -3.30 -19.20
C ALA A 175 -3.05 -3.15 -18.04
N MET A 176 -3.53 -3.22 -16.81
CA MET A 176 -2.72 -3.07 -15.60
C MET A 176 -2.28 -4.43 -15.06
N ARG A 177 -1.13 -4.93 -15.54
CA ARG A 177 -0.68 -6.30 -15.24
C ARG A 177 -0.12 -6.47 -13.82
N GLY A 178 0.61 -5.48 -13.31
CA GLY A 178 1.21 -5.54 -11.98
C GLY A 178 2.31 -4.49 -11.76
N TYR A 179 2.26 -3.84 -10.62
CA TYR A 179 3.15 -2.79 -10.19
C TYR A 179 3.59 -3.03 -8.75
N ARG A 180 4.82 -2.63 -8.45
CA ARG A 180 5.36 -2.60 -7.09
C ARG A 180 5.65 -1.17 -6.66
N THR A 181 5.48 -0.91 -5.38
CA THR A 181 5.94 0.31 -4.71
C THR A 181 6.74 -0.08 -3.47
N ARG A 182 7.75 0.73 -3.15
CA ARG A 182 8.63 0.48 -2.01
C ARG A 182 8.16 1.30 -0.81
N ILE A 183 8.13 0.68 0.35
CA ILE A 183 7.73 1.34 1.60
C ILE A 183 8.80 1.18 2.67
N GLN A 184 8.96 2.23 3.49
CA GLN A 184 9.77 2.19 4.70
C GLN A 184 8.89 2.59 5.89
N ALA A 185 8.70 1.67 6.84
CA ALA A 185 7.90 1.91 8.03
C ALA A 185 8.78 2.28 9.23
N TRP A 186 8.31 3.24 10.02
CA TRP A 186 8.92 3.77 11.23
C TRP A 186 7.87 3.76 12.34
N ILE A 187 8.09 2.97 13.38
CA ILE A 187 7.20 2.87 14.53
C ILE A 187 7.84 3.64 15.67
N LEU A 188 7.21 4.73 16.09
CA LEU A 188 7.72 5.53 17.20
C LEU A 188 7.46 4.85 18.53
N ARG A 189 8.36 5.08 19.50
CA ARG A 189 8.05 4.89 20.91
C ARG A 189 7.35 6.11 21.47
N SER A 190 6.51 5.92 22.48
CA SER A 190 5.79 7.02 23.14
C SER A 190 6.70 7.97 23.93
N SER A 191 7.90 7.52 24.26
CA SER A 191 8.93 8.29 24.94
C SER A 191 10.28 7.60 24.74
N THR A 192 11.37 8.26 25.12
CA THR A 192 12.71 7.63 25.10
C THR A 192 12.70 6.37 25.96
N ALA A 193 13.08 5.23 25.37
CA ALA A 193 13.02 3.89 25.96
C ALA A 193 11.61 3.41 26.37
N GLY A 194 10.56 4.12 25.95
CA GLY A 194 9.16 3.75 26.17
C GLY A 194 8.69 2.59 25.29
N PRO A 195 7.44 2.12 25.45
CA PRO A 195 6.87 1.13 24.56
C PRO A 195 6.68 1.67 23.13
N PRO A 196 6.71 0.81 22.10
CA PRO A 196 6.34 1.21 20.75
C PRO A 196 4.88 1.65 20.67
N ALA A 197 4.56 2.50 19.70
CA ALA A 197 3.23 3.03 19.46
C ALA A 197 2.18 1.93 19.27
N ILE A 198 2.58 0.79 18.70
CA ILE A 198 1.71 -0.36 18.44
C ILE A 198 2.38 -1.66 18.89
N GLY A 199 1.55 -2.68 19.19
CA GLY A 199 2.01 -3.95 19.72
C GLY A 199 2.44 -3.88 21.19
N SER A 200 2.62 -5.03 21.82
CA SER A 200 3.05 -5.15 23.23
C SER A 200 4.57 -5.07 23.43
N GLY A 201 5.32 -4.76 22.37
CA GLY A 201 6.79 -4.73 22.35
C GLY A 201 7.30 -4.82 20.91
N ASP A 202 8.62 -4.75 20.71
CA ASP A 202 9.22 -4.58 19.37
C ASP A 202 8.82 -5.66 18.35
N ARG A 203 8.79 -6.92 18.77
CA ARG A 203 8.33 -8.02 17.92
C ARG A 203 6.85 -7.88 17.57
N GLY A 204 6.02 -7.54 18.55
CA GLY A 204 4.58 -7.32 18.35
C GLY A 204 4.32 -6.14 17.41
N ALA A 205 5.06 -5.04 17.57
CA ALA A 205 4.97 -3.86 16.73
C ALA A 205 5.22 -4.19 15.25
N ARG A 206 6.27 -4.97 14.97
CA ARG A 206 6.60 -5.44 13.62
C ARG A 206 5.49 -6.30 13.02
N LEU A 207 4.99 -7.29 13.79
CA LEU A 207 3.92 -8.17 13.33
C LEU A 207 2.62 -7.41 13.01
N VAL A 208 2.28 -6.41 13.83
CA VAL A 208 1.12 -5.55 13.59
C VAL A 208 1.33 -4.72 12.33
N MET A 209 2.49 -4.09 12.16
CA MET A 209 2.79 -3.30 10.97
C MET A 209 2.78 -4.14 9.68
N GLU A 210 3.33 -5.35 9.71
CA GLU A 210 3.26 -6.29 8.59
C GLU A 210 1.80 -6.67 8.25
N ALA A 211 0.92 -6.81 9.26
CA ALA A 211 -0.50 -7.04 9.03
C ALA A 211 -1.19 -5.84 8.38
N GLN A 212 -0.83 -4.62 8.75
CA GLN A 212 -1.33 -3.40 8.10
C GLN A 212 -0.87 -3.34 6.63
N ILE A 213 0.40 -3.63 6.35
CA ILE A 213 0.92 -3.68 4.97
C ILE A 213 0.22 -4.77 4.15
N ARG A 214 -0.05 -5.95 4.73
CA ARG A 214 -0.85 -7.00 4.07
C ARG A 214 -2.27 -6.53 3.76
N SER A 215 -2.89 -5.79 4.67
CA SER A 215 -4.24 -5.24 4.48
C SER A 215 -4.26 -4.18 3.37
N ALA A 216 -3.28 -3.28 3.35
CA ALA A 216 -3.11 -2.31 2.26
C ALA A 216 -2.87 -2.99 0.91
N ASN A 217 -2.05 -4.05 0.88
CA ASN A 217 -1.85 -4.89 -0.30
C ASN A 217 -3.14 -5.57 -0.78
N ALA A 218 -4.02 -5.97 0.14
CA ALA A 218 -5.31 -6.53 -0.25
C ALA A 218 -6.14 -5.46 -0.98
N ILE A 219 -6.26 -4.25 -0.45
CA ILE A 219 -7.06 -3.21 -1.12
C ILE A 219 -6.43 -2.78 -2.45
N TRP A 220 -5.17 -2.34 -2.44
CA TRP A 220 -4.49 -1.81 -3.63
C TRP A 220 -4.18 -2.88 -4.70
N GLY A 221 -4.26 -4.16 -4.34
CA GLY A 221 -4.20 -5.25 -5.30
C GLY A 221 -5.25 -5.13 -6.40
N GLN A 222 -6.41 -4.51 -6.11
CA GLN A 222 -7.44 -4.19 -7.09
C GLN A 222 -6.94 -3.33 -8.26
N CYS A 223 -5.94 -2.47 -8.03
CA CYS A 223 -5.27 -1.67 -9.06
C CYS A 223 -4.00 -2.32 -9.60
N GLY A 224 -3.74 -3.58 -9.24
CA GLY A 224 -2.53 -4.30 -9.61
C GLY A 224 -1.29 -3.82 -8.85
N VAL A 225 -1.43 -3.23 -7.66
CA VAL A 225 -0.29 -2.71 -6.88
C VAL A 225 0.06 -3.60 -5.70
N ARG A 226 1.36 -3.77 -5.48
CA ARG A 226 1.94 -4.42 -4.30
C ARG A 226 2.95 -3.51 -3.60
N PHE A 227 2.78 -3.32 -2.30
CA PHE A 227 3.73 -2.69 -1.39
C PHE A 227 4.78 -3.71 -0.92
N GLU A 228 6.04 -3.35 -1.09
CA GLU A 228 7.20 -4.13 -0.68
C GLU A 228 8.11 -3.33 0.25
N GLY A 229 8.75 -4.02 1.19
CA GLY A 229 9.71 -3.39 2.08
C GLY A 229 10.92 -2.81 1.35
N ALA A 230 11.32 -1.60 1.71
CA ALA A 230 12.56 -0.99 1.25
C ALA A 230 13.77 -1.49 2.06
N GLY A 231 14.69 -2.20 1.40
CA GLY A 231 15.95 -2.65 2.01
C GLY A 231 15.79 -3.83 2.98
N ASP A 232 16.85 -4.12 3.73
CA ASP A 232 16.92 -5.32 4.58
C ASP A 232 16.08 -5.22 5.87
N ARG A 233 15.75 -3.99 6.28
CA ARG A 233 14.95 -3.69 7.48
C ARG A 233 13.85 -2.66 7.18
N PRO A 234 12.79 -3.08 6.48
CA PRO A 234 11.75 -2.16 6.02
C PRO A 234 10.83 -1.65 7.14
N ILE A 235 10.91 -2.23 8.33
CA ILE A 235 10.19 -1.79 9.52
C ILE A 235 11.23 -1.48 10.59
N ARG A 236 11.23 -0.24 11.08
CA ARG A 236 12.14 0.24 12.11
C ARG A 236 11.33 0.73 13.30
N ILE A 237 11.82 0.48 14.50
CA ILE A 237 11.27 1.05 15.72
C ILE A 237 12.28 2.10 16.17
N ILE A 238 11.81 3.30 16.45
CA ILE A 238 12.67 4.45 16.74
C ILE A 238 12.19 5.19 17.98
N GLU A 239 13.13 5.85 18.63
CA GLU A 239 12.85 6.82 19.68
C GLU A 239 12.32 8.12 19.05
N PRO A 240 11.53 8.93 19.79
CA PRO A 240 11.27 10.30 19.39
C PRO A 240 12.62 11.06 19.28
N PRO A 241 12.80 11.91 18.26
CA PRO A 241 14.05 12.67 18.11
C PRO A 241 14.18 13.72 19.23
N PRO A 242 15.42 14.11 19.59
CA PRO A 242 15.63 15.27 20.46
C PRO A 242 15.20 16.55 19.74
N ALA A 243 15.17 17.68 20.44
CA ALA A 243 14.83 18.96 19.85
C ALA A 243 15.96 19.53 18.98
N PHE A 244 16.11 19.06 17.73
CA PHE A 244 17.24 19.37 16.85
C PHE A 244 16.95 20.39 15.73
N LEU A 245 15.72 20.91 15.70
CA LEU A 245 15.20 21.79 14.66
C LEU A 245 14.87 23.15 15.26
N LEU A 246 15.39 24.23 14.67
CA LEU A 246 14.91 25.61 14.92
C LEU A 246 14.05 26.08 13.75
N ALA A 247 12.78 26.36 14.00
CA ALA A 247 11.85 26.90 13.01
C ALA A 247 11.87 28.43 13.06
N ILE A 248 12.48 29.05 12.06
CA ILE A 248 12.58 30.50 11.90
C ILE A 248 11.38 31.01 11.10
N GLY A 249 10.71 32.04 11.61
CA GLY A 249 9.43 32.50 11.09
C GLY A 249 8.28 31.55 11.39
N CYS A 250 8.36 30.76 12.47
CA CYS A 250 7.24 29.90 12.87
C CYS A 250 5.97 30.73 13.12
N GLY A 251 4.80 30.15 12.80
CA GLY A 251 3.52 30.84 12.82
C GLY A 251 3.24 31.58 11.51
N VAL A 252 3.61 32.86 11.42
CA VAL A 252 3.14 33.76 10.35
C VAL A 252 4.23 34.12 9.32
N GLY A 253 5.51 33.82 9.58
CA GLY A 253 6.58 34.10 8.63
C GLY A 253 6.79 35.60 8.36
N PHE A 254 6.72 36.45 9.39
CA PHE A 254 7.06 37.87 9.26
C PHE A 254 8.58 38.10 9.22
N PRO A 255 9.05 39.19 8.58
CA PRO A 255 10.46 39.58 8.68
C PRO A 255 10.82 40.00 10.12
N ALA A 256 12.10 39.99 10.42
CA ALA A 256 12.65 40.48 11.68
C ALA A 256 12.40 41.98 11.90
N SER A 257 12.21 42.34 13.17
CA SER A 257 12.10 43.72 13.64
C SER A 257 13.36 44.18 14.37
N GLY A 258 14.24 43.24 14.70
CA GLY A 258 15.46 43.45 15.47
C GLY A 258 15.41 42.75 16.82
N GLY A 259 16.51 42.13 17.21
CA GLY A 259 16.57 41.33 18.43
C GLY A 259 17.72 40.34 18.41
N VAL A 260 17.62 39.29 19.22
CA VAL A 260 18.60 38.22 19.30
C VAL A 260 17.87 36.89 19.39
N ILE A 261 18.35 35.91 18.62
CA ILE A 261 18.02 34.50 18.77
C ILE A 261 19.07 33.85 19.67
N GLY A 262 18.66 33.10 20.69
CA GLY A 262 19.56 32.47 21.65
C GLY A 262 19.17 31.04 21.99
N PHE A 263 20.12 30.12 21.83
CA PHE A 263 19.97 28.71 22.18
C PHE A 263 21.30 28.10 22.62
N ARG A 264 21.25 26.92 23.25
CA ARG A 264 22.39 26.15 23.74
C ARG A 264 22.46 24.78 23.09
N ILE A 265 23.69 24.32 22.92
CA ILE A 265 24.03 22.93 22.63
C ILE A 265 24.98 22.45 23.73
N GLY A 266 24.50 21.56 24.59
CA GLY A 266 25.19 21.21 25.83
C GLY A 266 25.48 22.46 26.67
N HIS A 267 26.76 22.75 26.89
CA HIS A 267 27.22 23.93 27.65
C HIS A 267 27.56 25.15 26.78
N SER A 268 27.48 25.03 25.45
CA SER A 268 27.82 26.11 24.53
C SER A 268 26.60 26.95 24.20
N THR A 269 26.72 28.26 24.39
CA THR A 269 25.69 29.24 24.01
C THR A 269 25.93 29.79 22.60
N PHE A 270 24.84 29.92 21.86
CA PHE A 270 24.77 30.48 20.51
C PHE A 270 23.82 31.67 20.52
N ARG A 271 24.29 32.81 20.02
CA ARG A 271 23.49 34.02 19.87
C ARG A 271 23.65 34.59 18.47
N VAL A 272 22.53 34.94 17.84
CA VAL A 272 22.48 35.51 16.49
C VAL A 272 21.62 36.76 16.56
N ALA A 273 22.20 37.91 16.26
CA ALA A 273 21.44 39.14 16.14
C ALA A 273 20.52 39.06 14.90
N THR A 274 19.30 39.57 15.03
CA THR A 274 18.39 39.80 13.92
C THR A 274 18.33 41.30 13.64
N HIS A 275 18.18 41.67 12.37
CA HIS A 275 18.09 43.05 11.93
C HIS A 275 16.74 43.31 11.27
N SER A 276 16.23 44.54 11.44
CA SER A 276 14.96 44.95 10.84
C SER A 276 14.94 44.69 9.32
N GLY A 277 13.89 44.02 8.86
CA GLY A 277 13.68 43.68 7.45
C GLY A 277 14.32 42.37 6.98
N GLU A 278 15.13 41.69 7.81
CA GLU A 278 15.67 40.38 7.45
C GLU A 278 14.54 39.36 7.30
N SER A 279 14.54 38.64 6.18
CA SER A 279 13.61 37.53 5.96
C SER A 279 13.97 36.32 6.84
N PRO A 280 13.02 35.43 7.14
CA PRO A 280 13.30 34.17 7.84
C PRO A 280 14.45 33.36 7.23
N LEU A 281 14.61 33.39 5.89
CA LEU A 281 15.70 32.71 5.20
C LEU A 281 17.06 33.33 5.49
N GLN A 282 17.17 34.66 5.48
CA GLN A 282 18.43 35.35 5.81
C GLN A 282 18.87 35.08 7.24
N VAL A 283 17.92 35.09 8.17
CA VAL A 283 18.17 34.77 9.57
C VAL A 283 18.57 33.29 9.73
N ALA A 284 17.87 32.37 9.07
CA ALA A 284 18.19 30.94 9.09
C ALA A 284 19.60 30.64 8.54
N GLU A 285 20.02 31.28 7.45
CA GLU A 285 21.39 31.15 6.94
C GLU A 285 22.43 31.71 7.92
N SER A 286 22.11 32.80 8.62
CA SER A 286 23.00 33.36 9.65
C SER A 286 23.20 32.41 10.83
N VAL A 287 22.11 31.78 11.30
CA VAL A 287 22.14 30.72 12.32
C VAL A 287 22.95 29.52 11.82
N ALA A 288 22.67 29.04 10.61
CA ALA A 288 23.36 27.88 10.04
C ALA A 288 24.85 28.16 9.83
N ALA A 289 25.23 29.35 9.38
CA ALA A 289 26.63 29.76 9.22
C ALA A 289 27.37 29.79 10.57
N LEU A 290 26.73 30.29 11.64
CA LEU A 290 27.32 30.24 12.99
C LEU A 290 27.55 28.81 13.45
N LEU A 291 26.55 27.93 13.31
CA LEU A 291 26.65 26.52 13.68
C LEU A 291 27.74 25.78 12.91
N ARG A 292 27.83 26.00 11.58
CA ARG A 292 28.88 25.42 10.72
C ARG A 292 30.28 25.85 11.17
N ARG A 293 30.47 27.14 11.50
CA ARG A 293 31.76 27.63 12.04
C ARG A 293 32.13 27.00 13.38
N ARG A 294 31.14 26.50 14.14
CA ARG A 294 31.34 25.80 15.42
C ARG A 294 31.40 24.28 15.28
N GLY A 295 31.51 23.77 14.06
CA GLY A 295 31.73 22.34 13.79
C GLY A 295 30.46 21.50 13.68
N TYR A 296 29.28 22.11 13.65
CA TYR A 296 28.02 21.39 13.47
C TYR A 296 27.62 21.32 11.99
N ARG A 297 26.91 20.25 11.62
CA ARG A 297 26.24 20.18 10.33
C ARG A 297 24.87 20.85 10.45
N ALA A 298 24.75 22.07 9.95
CA ALA A 298 23.48 22.80 9.89
C ALA A 298 22.91 22.83 8.47
N THR A 299 21.67 22.37 8.32
CA THR A 299 20.93 22.34 7.04
C THR A 299 19.76 23.30 7.09
N VAL A 300 19.70 24.22 6.13
CA VAL A 300 18.59 25.17 5.96
C VAL A 300 17.55 24.54 5.04
N SER A 301 16.30 24.48 5.51
CA SER A 301 15.20 23.81 4.82
C SER A 301 13.98 24.74 4.77
N PRO A 302 13.80 25.50 3.67
CA PRO A 302 12.63 26.35 3.49
C PRO A 302 11.35 25.52 3.38
N ASN A 303 10.27 25.98 3.98
CA ASN A 303 8.96 25.34 3.91
C ASN A 303 8.01 26.09 2.95
N PRO A 304 6.88 25.48 2.55
CA PRO A 304 5.79 26.19 1.90
C PRO A 304 5.26 27.35 2.76
N ARG A 305 4.61 28.33 2.13
CA ARG A 305 3.96 29.42 2.85
C ARG A 305 2.70 28.88 3.51
N ALA A 306 2.53 29.15 4.81
CA ALA A 306 1.31 28.77 5.53
C ALA A 306 0.12 29.70 5.20
N ARG A 307 0.37 30.95 4.76
CA ARG A 307 -0.68 31.94 4.48
C ARG A 307 -0.31 32.86 3.32
N TYR A 308 -1.31 33.44 2.66
CA TYR A 308 -1.11 34.52 1.70
C TYR A 308 -0.54 35.76 2.41
N GLY A 309 0.44 36.44 1.79
CA GLY A 309 1.10 37.62 2.35
C GLY A 309 2.24 37.34 3.33
N ALA A 310 2.40 36.10 3.80
CA ALA A 310 3.52 35.67 4.64
C ALA A 310 4.79 35.34 3.84
N LEU A 311 5.96 35.49 4.45
CA LEU A 311 7.18 34.84 3.94
C LEU A 311 7.17 33.35 4.29
N ARG A 312 8.07 32.59 3.68
CA ARG A 312 8.25 31.17 3.99
C ARG A 312 8.92 31.03 5.35
N GLY A 313 8.37 30.19 6.22
CA GLY A 313 9.09 29.69 7.38
C GLY A 313 10.26 28.81 6.94
N VAL A 314 11.34 28.78 7.73
CA VAL A 314 12.57 28.07 7.39
C VAL A 314 13.06 27.29 8.59
N ASP A 315 13.28 25.99 8.41
CA ASP A 315 13.85 25.16 9.46
C ASP A 315 15.37 25.11 9.35
N VAL A 316 16.06 25.20 10.48
CA VAL A 316 17.49 24.94 10.63
C VAL A 316 17.65 23.63 11.40
N LEU A 317 18.05 22.58 10.69
CA LEU A 317 18.29 21.25 11.24
C LEU A 317 19.73 21.15 11.72
N VAL A 318 19.95 20.75 12.97
CA VAL A 318 21.29 20.71 13.57
C VAL A 318 21.71 19.29 13.87
N HIS A 319 22.83 18.88 13.27
CA HIS A 319 23.41 17.56 13.45
C HIS A 319 24.89 17.64 13.84
N THR A 320 25.40 16.57 14.42
CA THR A 320 26.85 16.36 14.55
C THR A 320 27.48 16.17 13.16
N VAL A 321 28.81 16.17 13.09
CA VAL A 321 29.54 15.90 11.84
C VAL A 321 29.21 14.49 11.32
N GLU A 322 28.99 13.54 12.22
CA GLU A 322 28.60 12.15 11.94
C GLU A 322 27.11 12.03 11.53
N GLY A 323 26.35 13.13 11.60
CA GLY A 323 24.96 13.19 11.15
C GLY A 323 23.92 12.81 12.21
N ALA A 324 24.29 12.70 13.49
CA ALA A 324 23.32 12.49 14.57
C ALA A 324 22.60 13.80 14.93
N PRO A 325 21.27 13.80 15.18
CA PRO A 325 20.56 15.01 15.60
C PRO A 325 21.06 15.50 16.96
N VAL A 326 21.16 16.82 17.13
CA VAL A 326 21.71 17.46 18.33
C VAL A 326 20.62 18.20 19.08
N ALA A 327 20.48 17.93 20.37
CA ALA A 327 19.52 18.62 21.22
C ALA A 327 19.86 20.11 21.37
N LEU A 328 18.88 20.97 21.11
CA LEU A 328 18.92 22.41 21.29
C LEU A 328 18.04 22.78 22.49
N VAL A 329 18.47 23.77 23.26
CA VAL A 329 17.73 24.26 24.42
C VAL A 329 17.69 25.79 24.38
N PRO A 330 16.61 26.47 24.78
CA PRO A 330 16.59 27.93 24.86
C PRO A 330 17.67 28.52 25.80
N ASP A 331 18.18 29.73 25.47
CA ASP A 331 19.23 30.44 26.23
C ASP A 331 18.79 31.80 26.80
N LEU A 332 17.69 32.40 26.30
CA LEU A 332 17.26 33.77 26.67
C LEU A 332 16.18 33.73 27.75
N ASP A 333 16.57 33.37 28.97
CA ASP A 333 15.64 33.19 30.11
C ASP A 333 14.49 32.22 29.77
N GLY A 334 14.83 31.14 29.07
CA GLY A 334 13.87 30.14 28.59
C GLY A 334 13.23 30.45 27.23
N LYS A 335 13.52 31.61 26.62
CA LYS A 335 13.04 31.99 25.28
C LYS A 335 14.10 31.74 24.21
N LEU A 336 13.65 31.60 22.97
CA LEU A 336 14.51 31.45 21.78
C LEU A 336 14.82 32.77 21.09
N THR A 337 13.96 33.78 21.21
CA THR A 337 14.11 35.06 20.52
C THR A 337 13.61 36.22 21.38
N THR A 338 14.28 37.37 21.27
CA THR A 338 13.78 38.67 21.76
C THR A 338 13.19 39.54 20.65
N ASP A 339 13.24 39.10 19.39
CA ASP A 339 12.61 39.78 18.25
C ASP A 339 11.08 39.68 18.37
N ALA A 340 10.40 40.82 18.33
CA ALA A 340 8.95 40.89 18.55
C ALA A 340 8.12 40.45 17.34
N SER A 341 8.69 40.48 16.12
CA SER A 341 7.98 40.12 14.89
C SER A 341 8.39 38.76 14.33
N LEU A 342 9.67 38.37 14.44
CA LEU A 342 10.14 37.09 13.95
C LEU A 342 9.93 35.98 14.97
N GLY A 343 8.89 35.18 14.75
CA GLY A 343 8.66 33.96 15.53
C GLY A 343 9.81 32.96 15.35
N VAL A 344 10.34 32.45 16.47
CA VAL A 344 11.32 31.35 16.48
C VAL A 344 10.83 30.28 17.42
N CYS A 345 10.67 29.06 16.90
CA CYS A 345 10.18 27.92 17.64
C CYS A 345 11.23 26.82 17.66
N LEU A 346 11.27 26.08 18.77
CA LEU A 346 12.06 24.87 18.88
C LEU A 346 11.18 23.70 18.46
N GLY A 347 11.74 22.84 17.63
CA GLY A 347 11.12 21.60 17.21
C GLY A 347 11.22 20.57 18.30
N GLU A 348 10.19 20.47 19.14
CA GLU A 348 10.05 19.42 20.15
C GLU A 348 9.06 18.38 19.66
N VAL A 349 9.32 17.11 19.95
CA VAL A 349 8.39 16.00 19.70
C VAL A 349 7.97 15.44 21.05
N ASP A 350 6.75 15.79 21.47
CA ASP A 350 6.14 15.30 22.71
C ASP A 350 4.93 14.45 22.34
N LEU A 351 5.01 13.16 22.64
CA LEU A 351 3.96 12.20 22.30
C LEU A 351 3.07 11.88 23.50
N LEU A 352 3.20 12.62 24.61
CA LEU A 352 2.40 12.42 25.82
C LEU A 352 0.96 12.95 25.68
N ASP A 353 0.76 14.06 24.99
CA ASP A 353 -0.55 14.60 24.60
C ASP A 353 -0.92 14.25 23.15
N GLY A 354 0.08 13.89 22.34
CA GLY A 354 -0.08 13.28 21.03
C GLY A 354 0.59 14.13 19.97
N LEU A 355 0.86 13.55 18.80
CA LEU A 355 1.49 14.31 17.71
C LEU A 355 0.56 15.45 17.28
N GLN A 356 1.06 16.68 17.31
CA GLN A 356 0.37 17.84 16.77
C GLN A 356 0.20 17.68 15.26
N HIS A 357 -1.03 17.49 14.82
CA HIS A 357 -1.35 17.33 13.40
C HIS A 357 -1.62 18.67 12.71
N PHE A 358 -1.35 18.76 11.42
CA PHE A 358 -1.68 19.94 10.64
C PHE A 358 -3.19 20.16 10.50
N SER A 359 -3.55 21.41 10.21
CA SER A 359 -4.85 21.88 9.74
C SER A 359 -4.78 22.22 8.24
N ASP A 360 -5.90 22.61 7.64
CA ASP A 360 -5.93 23.03 6.23
C ASP A 360 -4.98 24.20 5.93
N LEU A 361 -4.66 25.05 6.93
CA LEU A 361 -3.78 26.21 6.75
C LEU A 361 -2.31 25.82 6.61
N ASP A 362 -1.88 24.76 7.27
CA ASP A 362 -0.49 24.33 7.34
C ASP A 362 -0.24 22.95 6.71
N ALA A 363 -1.27 22.30 6.15
CA ALA A 363 -1.19 21.01 5.45
C ALA A 363 -0.08 20.91 4.41
N ALA A 364 0.24 22.01 3.73
CA ALA A 364 1.31 22.02 2.73
C ALA A 364 2.71 21.84 3.35
N GLY A 365 2.91 22.29 4.59
CA GLY A 365 4.21 22.29 5.28
C GLY A 365 4.30 21.34 6.47
N GLY A 366 3.18 21.01 7.10
CA GLY A 366 3.12 20.35 8.40
C GLY A 366 3.42 21.29 9.56
N THR A 367 3.12 20.82 10.77
CA THR A 367 3.42 21.49 12.05
C THR A 367 4.92 21.50 12.34
N VAL A 368 5.37 22.32 13.29
CA VAL A 368 6.79 22.33 13.69
C VAL A 368 7.20 20.96 14.26
N GLU A 369 6.31 20.33 15.01
CA GLU A 369 6.52 19.01 15.59
C GLU A 369 6.61 17.91 14.51
N GLU A 370 5.65 17.82 13.59
CA GLU A 370 5.68 16.88 12.46
C GLU A 370 6.96 17.03 11.64
N ARG A 371 7.38 18.27 11.35
CA ARG A 371 8.62 18.50 10.60
C ARG A 371 9.85 18.06 11.38
N THR A 372 9.86 18.25 12.69
CA THR A 372 10.94 17.77 13.55
C THR A 372 11.01 16.26 13.50
N LEU A 373 9.88 15.58 13.68
CA LEU A 373 9.79 14.14 13.58
C LEU A 373 10.24 13.64 12.20
N LEU A 374 9.61 14.10 11.14
CA LEU A 374 9.79 13.56 9.80
C LEU A 374 11.15 13.90 9.20
N LYS A 375 11.74 15.07 9.52
CA LYS A 375 13.10 15.42 9.07
C LYS A 375 14.20 14.75 9.89
N SER A 376 13.87 14.12 11.02
CA SER A 376 14.81 13.25 11.76
C SER A 376 14.98 11.89 11.09
N LEU A 377 13.99 11.49 10.29
CA LEU A 377 14.03 10.24 9.53
C LEU A 377 14.98 10.41 8.36
N THR A 378 15.71 9.34 8.03
CA THR A 378 16.53 9.35 6.81
C THR A 378 15.63 9.64 5.62
N PRO A 379 15.98 10.62 4.75
CA PRO A 379 15.20 10.90 3.56
C PRO A 379 14.99 9.60 2.79
N ALA A 380 13.73 9.28 2.49
CA ALA A 380 13.42 8.13 1.68
C ALA A 380 14.14 8.27 0.33
N ALA A 381 14.75 7.17 -0.14
CA ALA A 381 15.26 7.13 -1.51
C ALA A 381 14.12 7.49 -2.48
N PRO A 382 14.42 8.16 -3.61
CA PRO A 382 13.40 8.45 -4.62
C PRO A 382 12.59 7.20 -4.98
N GLY A 383 11.25 7.31 -4.94
CA GLY A 383 10.35 6.18 -5.19
C GLY A 383 10.10 5.27 -3.98
N VAL A 384 10.35 5.75 -2.76
CA VAL A 384 9.97 5.07 -1.51
C VAL A 384 8.93 5.93 -0.77
N VAL A 385 7.86 5.29 -0.28
CA VAL A 385 6.87 5.92 0.59
C VAL A 385 7.22 5.62 2.05
N ASN A 386 7.32 6.65 2.89
CA ASN A 386 7.49 6.49 4.33
C ASN A 386 6.14 6.26 5.00
N ILE A 387 6.10 5.32 5.93
CA ILE A 387 4.96 5.11 6.81
C ILE A 387 5.45 5.34 8.23
N VAL A 388 4.81 6.23 8.95
CA VAL A 388 5.17 6.58 10.32
C VAL A 388 4.00 6.21 11.22
N VAL A 389 4.28 5.47 12.29
CA VAL A 389 3.27 5.06 13.26
C VAL A 389 3.51 5.78 14.57
N VAL A 390 2.58 6.64 14.96
CA VAL A 390 2.62 7.41 16.22
C VAL A 390 1.64 6.84 17.24
N PRO A 391 1.80 7.15 18.54
CA PRO A 391 0.86 6.69 19.57
C PRO A 391 -0.55 7.20 19.35
N TYR A 392 -0.72 8.51 19.16
CA TYR A 392 -1.99 9.22 18.96
C TYR A 392 -1.69 10.62 18.42
N PHE A 393 -2.68 11.26 17.82
CA PHE A 393 -2.66 12.69 17.50
C PHE A 393 -3.21 13.52 18.67
N GLU A 394 -2.78 14.77 18.83
CA GLU A 394 -3.07 15.67 19.97
C GLU A 394 -4.59 15.97 20.15
N LYS A 395 -5.41 15.77 19.11
CA LYS A 395 -6.86 16.05 19.13
C LYS A 395 -7.68 14.85 18.64
N SER A 396 -8.86 14.66 19.24
CA SER A 396 -9.73 13.53 18.92
C SER A 396 -10.23 13.60 17.46
N GLY A 397 -10.21 12.45 16.78
CA GLY A 397 -10.84 12.25 15.47
C GLY A 397 -9.87 11.94 14.32
N ARG A 398 -8.63 12.45 14.36
CA ARG A 398 -7.61 12.14 13.35
C ARG A 398 -6.95 10.79 13.68
N ILE A 399 -6.88 9.88 12.70
CA ILE A 399 -6.24 8.56 12.86
C ILE A 399 -5.21 8.25 11.76
N GLY A 400 -5.15 9.11 10.74
CA GLY A 400 -4.20 9.06 9.64
C GLY A 400 -4.06 10.42 8.97
N GLU A 401 -2.90 10.68 8.38
CA GLU A 401 -2.63 11.84 7.53
C GLU A 401 -1.53 11.52 6.51
N SER A 402 -1.48 12.34 5.45
CA SER A 402 -0.59 12.13 4.33
C SER A 402 0.03 13.42 3.81
N PHE A 403 1.35 13.39 3.65
CA PHE A 403 2.11 14.43 2.99
C PHE A 403 2.26 14.09 1.50
N VAL A 404 1.37 14.68 0.70
CA VAL A 404 1.46 14.69 -0.77
C VAL A 404 2.55 15.66 -1.23
N GLU A 405 2.87 15.71 -2.53
CA GLU A 405 4.02 16.45 -3.05
C GLU A 405 3.62 17.79 -3.71
N PRO A 406 3.33 18.87 -2.96
CA PRO A 406 3.26 20.19 -3.57
C PRO A 406 4.67 20.67 -3.98
N PRO A 407 4.79 21.50 -5.03
CA PRO A 407 6.05 22.11 -5.41
C PRO A 407 6.72 22.83 -4.22
N GLY A 408 7.94 22.39 -3.86
CA GLY A 408 8.70 22.97 -2.75
C GLY A 408 8.33 22.44 -1.37
N ALA A 409 7.57 21.34 -1.27
CA ALA A 409 7.33 20.66 -0.01
C ALA A 409 8.63 20.11 0.59
N ALA A 410 8.81 20.32 1.89
CA ALA A 410 9.96 19.80 2.64
C ALA A 410 9.78 18.35 3.08
N ILE A 411 8.54 17.84 3.05
CA ILE A 411 8.15 16.47 3.38
C ILE A 411 7.31 15.95 2.23
N ARG A 412 7.58 14.72 1.79
CA ARG A 412 6.96 14.12 0.61
C ARG A 412 6.83 12.62 0.78
N ASN A 413 5.80 12.05 0.17
CA ASN A 413 5.58 10.61 0.10
C ASN A 413 5.62 9.97 1.50
N THR A 414 4.98 10.64 2.46
CA THR A 414 4.94 10.21 3.86
C THR A 414 3.50 10.07 4.29
N VAL A 415 3.21 8.98 4.96
CA VAL A 415 1.96 8.70 5.66
C VAL A 415 2.26 8.65 7.15
N ILE A 416 1.44 9.28 7.97
CA ILE A 416 1.42 9.05 9.41
C ILE A 416 0.10 8.38 9.76
N VAL A 417 0.15 7.32 10.56
CA VAL A 417 -1.04 6.67 11.14
C VAL A 417 -0.86 6.54 12.64
N ASP A 418 -1.95 6.60 13.38
CA ASP A 418 -1.91 6.44 14.82
C ASP A 418 -2.30 5.03 15.28
N ARG A 419 -2.21 4.79 16.59
CA ARG A 419 -2.62 3.51 17.19
C ARG A 419 -4.11 3.21 16.98
N ALA A 420 -4.99 4.22 17.01
CA ALA A 420 -6.41 4.03 16.85
C ALA A 420 -6.76 3.56 15.44
N GLY A 421 -6.15 4.16 14.41
CA GLY A 421 -6.27 3.75 13.02
C GLY A 421 -5.76 2.33 12.78
N VAL A 422 -4.60 1.99 13.35
CA VAL A 422 -4.08 0.62 13.29
C VAL A 422 -5.02 -0.39 13.97
N ARG A 423 -5.62 -0.02 15.11
CA ARG A 423 -6.58 -0.87 15.84
C ARG A 423 -7.91 -1.03 15.10
N ALA A 424 -8.37 -0.01 14.40
CA ALA A 424 -9.58 -0.08 13.57
C ALA A 424 -9.42 -1.11 12.44
N GLY A 425 -8.19 -1.30 11.94
CA GLY A 425 -7.84 -2.39 11.04
C GLY A 425 -8.69 -2.37 9.76
N SER A 426 -9.35 -3.50 9.47
CA SER A 426 -10.19 -3.63 8.26
C SER A 426 -11.51 -2.87 8.33
N ARG A 427 -11.83 -2.18 9.43
CA ARG A 427 -13.03 -1.32 9.49
C ARG A 427 -12.84 -0.02 8.73
N SER A 428 -11.65 0.56 8.77
CA SER A 428 -11.36 1.87 8.16
C SER A 428 -10.27 1.80 7.10
N PHE A 429 -9.43 0.77 7.11
CA PHE A 429 -8.29 0.64 6.19
C PHE A 429 -7.40 1.90 6.14
N VAL A 430 -7.21 2.58 7.28
CA VAL A 430 -6.51 3.88 7.36
C VAL A 430 -5.21 3.88 6.58
N LEU A 431 -4.33 2.90 6.80
CA LEU A 431 -3.06 2.86 6.06
C LEU A 431 -3.26 2.80 4.54
N ALA A 432 -4.23 2.01 4.06
CA ALA A 432 -4.50 1.92 2.63
C ALA A 432 -5.10 3.22 2.08
N HIS A 433 -5.94 3.89 2.87
CA HIS A 433 -6.52 5.20 2.57
C HIS A 433 -5.42 6.28 2.45
N GLU A 434 -4.56 6.40 3.46
CA GLU A 434 -3.46 7.37 3.45
C GLU A 434 -2.45 7.12 2.31
N LEU A 435 -2.13 5.84 2.04
CA LEU A 435 -1.35 5.49 0.86
C LEU A 435 -2.03 5.94 -0.43
N GLY A 436 -3.36 6.06 -0.45
CA GLY A 436 -4.13 6.62 -1.55
C GLY A 436 -3.93 8.10 -1.76
N HIS A 437 -3.90 8.94 -0.72
CA HIS A 437 -3.55 10.35 -0.88
C HIS A 437 -2.18 10.50 -1.55
N VAL A 438 -1.21 9.70 -1.10
CA VAL A 438 0.12 9.66 -1.72
C VAL A 438 0.03 9.15 -3.15
N LEU A 439 -0.52 7.97 -3.43
CA LEU A 439 -0.48 7.38 -4.77
C LEU A 439 -1.33 8.10 -5.82
N LEU A 440 -2.44 8.71 -5.41
CA LEU A 440 -3.37 9.42 -6.29
C LEU A 440 -3.04 10.91 -6.45
N GLU A 441 -2.09 11.43 -5.67
CA GLU A 441 -1.79 12.86 -5.59
C GLU A 441 -3.07 13.67 -5.35
N MET A 442 -3.73 13.34 -4.24
CA MET A 442 -5.04 13.87 -3.90
C MET A 442 -4.94 14.58 -2.55
N PRO A 443 -4.85 15.92 -2.54
CA PRO A 443 -5.00 16.67 -1.31
C PRO A 443 -6.47 16.68 -0.87
N GLY A 444 -6.70 16.62 0.45
CA GLY A 444 -8.05 16.54 1.05
C GLY A 444 -8.78 15.23 0.75
N HIS A 445 -9.98 15.07 1.30
CA HIS A 445 -10.79 13.89 1.04
C HIS A 445 -11.81 14.14 -0.09
N PRO A 446 -12.10 13.14 -0.95
CA PRO A 446 -13.12 13.23 -2.01
C PRO A 446 -14.52 13.66 -1.54
N ASP A 447 -14.92 13.25 -0.35
CA ASP A 447 -16.20 13.51 0.30
C ASP A 447 -16.31 14.95 0.83
N ASP A 448 -15.18 15.64 1.06
CA ASP A 448 -15.19 17.10 1.31
C ASP A 448 -15.81 17.89 0.14
N PHE A 449 -15.89 17.27 -1.05
CA PHE A 449 -16.32 17.92 -2.30
C PHE A 449 -17.39 17.14 -3.08
N GLY A 450 -17.86 15.99 -2.58
CA GLY A 450 -18.63 15.01 -3.35
C GLY A 450 -19.79 14.34 -2.60
N VAL A 451 -20.47 13.40 -3.26
CA VAL A 451 -21.48 12.55 -2.61
C VAL A 451 -20.75 11.39 -1.93
N ASP A 452 -21.02 11.21 -0.64
CA ASP A 452 -20.54 10.08 0.16
C ASP A 452 -20.86 8.72 -0.49
N ARG A 453 -19.84 7.88 -0.57
CA ARG A 453 -19.80 6.54 -1.13
C ARG A 453 -19.01 5.65 -0.17
N PRO A 454 -19.60 5.22 0.95
CA PRO A 454 -18.90 4.58 2.06
C PRO A 454 -18.21 3.25 1.69
N GLN A 455 -18.56 2.66 0.55
CA GLN A 455 -17.89 1.47 0.01
C GLN A 455 -16.51 1.77 -0.63
N LEU A 456 -16.21 3.02 -0.99
CA LEU A 456 -14.96 3.41 -1.64
C LEU A 456 -13.86 3.62 -0.61
N LEU A 457 -12.64 3.19 -0.93
CA LEU A 457 -11.50 3.32 -0.02
C LEU A 457 -11.21 4.78 0.34
N MET A 458 -11.28 5.66 -0.66
CA MET A 458 -10.90 7.06 -0.49
C MET A 458 -12.01 7.90 0.15
N ASP A 459 -13.12 7.30 0.58
CA ASP A 459 -14.16 7.99 1.33
C ASP A 459 -13.77 8.06 2.81
N SER A 460 -13.70 9.26 3.39
CA SER A 460 -13.06 9.47 4.70
C SER A 460 -13.96 9.14 5.90
N ASP A 461 -15.28 9.20 5.72
CA ASP A 461 -16.27 9.00 6.79
C ASP A 461 -16.65 7.54 7.02
N SER A 462 -16.12 6.60 6.22
CA SER A 462 -16.54 5.20 6.28
C SER A 462 -15.74 4.35 7.26
N ALA A 463 -16.45 3.75 8.23
CA ALA A 463 -15.89 2.80 9.19
C ALA A 463 -16.77 1.55 9.33
N ASP A 464 -16.69 0.65 8.34
CA ASP A 464 -17.42 -0.61 8.32
C ASP A 464 -16.51 -1.82 8.03
N GLY A 465 -16.50 -2.79 8.96
CA GLY A 465 -15.75 -4.03 8.85
C GLY A 465 -16.39 -5.09 7.97
N THR A 466 -17.60 -4.85 7.45
CA THR A 466 -18.30 -5.78 6.55
C THR A 466 -17.87 -5.60 5.10
N ILE A 467 -18.47 -6.40 4.20
CA ILE A 467 -18.27 -6.30 2.75
C ILE A 467 -18.71 -4.94 2.17
N PHE A 468 -19.54 -4.18 2.90
CA PHE A 468 -20.08 -2.89 2.48
C PHE A 468 -19.20 -1.69 2.86
N GLY A 469 -18.13 -1.90 3.63
CA GLY A 469 -17.19 -0.84 4.03
C GLY A 469 -16.19 -0.41 2.95
N PRO A 470 -15.20 0.44 3.31
CA PRO A 470 -14.37 1.21 2.39
C PRO A 470 -13.26 0.35 1.77
N ARG A 471 -13.69 -0.59 0.92
CA ARG A 471 -12.84 -1.68 0.40
C ARG A 471 -12.63 -1.59 -1.10
N ARG A 472 -13.27 -0.65 -1.79
CA ARG A 472 -13.33 -0.63 -3.26
C ARG A 472 -12.52 0.50 -3.86
N LEU A 473 -11.80 0.18 -4.93
CA LEU A 473 -11.12 1.16 -5.77
C LEU A 473 -11.73 1.15 -7.18
N PRO A 474 -12.33 2.25 -7.65
CA PRO A 474 -12.86 2.31 -9.00
C PRO A 474 -11.72 2.29 -10.04
N VAL A 475 -12.04 1.92 -11.28
CA VAL A 475 -11.07 1.93 -12.41
C VAL A 475 -10.39 3.30 -12.52
N SER A 476 -11.15 4.38 -12.37
CA SER A 476 -10.65 5.75 -12.46
C SER A 476 -9.62 6.10 -11.38
N ALA A 477 -9.73 5.52 -10.17
CA ALA A 477 -8.70 5.68 -9.15
C ALA A 477 -7.42 4.96 -9.58
N CYS A 478 -7.52 3.75 -10.14
CA CYS A 478 -6.35 3.04 -10.66
C CYS A 478 -5.70 3.76 -11.86
N GLU A 479 -6.50 4.39 -12.73
CA GLU A 479 -6.02 5.19 -13.85
C GLU A 479 -5.29 6.45 -13.37
N ARG A 480 -5.89 7.19 -12.43
CA ARG A 480 -5.27 8.36 -11.80
C ARG A 480 -3.97 7.99 -11.11
N MET A 481 -3.96 6.90 -10.35
CA MET A 481 -2.76 6.35 -9.71
C MET A 481 -1.62 6.14 -10.72
N LEU A 482 -1.90 5.54 -11.89
CA LEU A 482 -0.87 5.37 -12.92
C LEU A 482 -0.45 6.66 -13.59
N SER A 483 -1.36 7.62 -13.75
CA SER A 483 -1.02 8.94 -14.27
C SER A 483 -0.08 9.70 -13.33
N GLN A 484 -0.35 9.67 -12.02
CA GLN A 484 0.38 10.46 -11.02
C GLN A 484 1.63 9.76 -10.49
N SER A 485 1.55 8.44 -10.27
CA SER A 485 2.61 7.66 -9.61
C SER A 485 3.24 6.59 -10.50
N GLY A 486 2.79 6.45 -11.76
CA GLY A 486 3.25 5.40 -12.67
C GLY A 486 4.73 5.53 -13.08
N PRO A 487 5.30 4.52 -13.75
CA PRO A 487 6.72 4.51 -14.15
C PRO A 487 7.15 5.66 -15.09
N ARG A 488 6.18 6.35 -15.70
CA ARG A 488 6.40 7.47 -16.64
C ARG A 488 5.98 8.82 -16.05
N SER A 489 5.49 8.85 -14.82
CA SER A 489 5.12 10.11 -14.18
C SER A 489 6.36 10.85 -13.67
N SER A 490 6.19 12.14 -13.37
CA SER A 490 7.21 12.95 -12.68
C SER A 490 7.57 12.39 -11.31
N ARG A 491 6.65 11.64 -10.69
CA ARG A 491 6.77 11.04 -9.36
C ARG A 491 6.63 9.53 -9.45
N ALA A 492 7.61 8.87 -10.06
CA ALA A 492 7.59 7.44 -10.29
C ALA A 492 7.76 6.62 -8.98
N LEU A 493 6.66 6.49 -8.22
CA LEU A 493 6.57 5.62 -7.04
C LEU A 493 6.29 4.16 -7.43
N LEU A 494 5.62 3.95 -8.57
CA LEU A 494 5.30 2.64 -9.09
C LEU A 494 6.35 2.17 -10.08
N ARG A 495 6.74 0.90 -9.94
CA ARG A 495 7.63 0.20 -10.87
C ARG A 495 6.91 -0.99 -11.46
N VAL A 496 7.16 -1.27 -12.72
CA VAL A 496 6.59 -2.45 -13.37
C VAL A 496 7.15 -3.71 -12.70
N GLU A 497 6.27 -4.58 -12.23
CA GLU A 497 6.65 -5.86 -11.64
C GLU A 497 6.96 -6.90 -12.74
N PHE A 498 6.21 -6.84 -13.83
CA PHE A 498 6.32 -7.78 -14.94
C PHE A 498 6.91 -7.13 -16.20
N SER A 499 8.08 -7.58 -16.64
CA SER A 499 8.50 -7.37 -18.02
C SER A 499 7.40 -7.89 -18.96
N GLN A 500 7.17 -7.20 -20.08
CA GLN A 500 6.21 -7.62 -21.12
C GLN A 500 6.54 -8.99 -21.73
N ARG A 501 7.70 -9.60 -21.39
CA ARG A 501 8.10 -10.94 -21.82
C ARG A 501 7.61 -12.00 -20.83
N THR A 502 6.75 -12.88 -21.34
CA THR A 502 6.22 -14.07 -20.67
C THR A 502 7.35 -15.06 -20.29
N PRO A 503 7.12 -15.96 -19.31
CA PRO A 503 7.93 -17.15 -19.15
C PRO A 503 7.71 -18.02 -20.39
N LYS A 504 8.78 -18.63 -20.90
CA LYS A 504 8.71 -19.55 -22.03
C LYS A 504 7.88 -20.78 -21.70
#